data_AF-A0A4S9A2N0-F1
#
_entry.id   AF-A0A4S9A2N0-F1
#
_cell.length_a   1.000
_cell.length_b   1.000
_cell.length_c   1.000
_cell.angle_alpha   90.00
_cell.angle_beta   90.00
_cell.angle_gamma   90.00
#
_symmetry.space_group_name_H-M   'P 1'
#
loop_
_entity.id
_entity.type
_entity.pdbx_description
1 polymer ?
#
loop_
_entity_poly.entity_id
_entity_poly.type
_entity_poly.pdbx_seq_one_letter_code
_entity_poly.pdbx_strand_id
1 'polypeptide(L)'
;METTRTGGGNNSIGGTEQRPGIRVLDPTTNKTTTLLNNYFGFYFNGLDDLFVDSHGDIWFTDPDYAWNGNRTDTSPQLHAQTYRFPSFPPVNSGWLKIHSVKPNVALFLRIIPNVHSMLYNQTAKHTVYKYDIVDADTAPALINKRPFYYSQEWVPDGVNVAANGFVVAGVGVGMGVDVIDRTSSL
;
A
#
# COMPACT_ATOMS: atom_id res chain seq x y z
N MET A 1 -29.46 -6.60 2.44
CA MET A 1 -28.11 -6.38 3.00
C MET A 1 -27.21 -6.04 1.83
N GLU A 2 -26.65 -4.84 1.85
CA GLU A 2 -25.77 -4.33 0.81
C GLU A 2 -24.40 -4.99 1.00
N THR A 3 -24.10 -5.96 0.14
CA THR A 3 -22.81 -6.64 0.06
C THR A 3 -21.80 -5.64 -0.48
N THR A 4 -20.64 -5.52 0.16
CA THR A 4 -19.60 -4.56 -0.24
C THR A 4 -18.26 -5.28 -0.39
N ARG A 5 -17.87 -5.43 -1.66
CA ARG A 5 -16.78 -6.29 -2.15
C ARG A 5 -15.42 -5.66 -1.90
N THR A 6 -14.41 -6.50 -1.75
CA THR A 6 -13.01 -6.08 -1.79
C THR A 6 -12.38 -6.46 -3.11
N GLY A 7 -11.27 -5.83 -3.48
CA GLY A 7 -10.64 -5.98 -4.80
C GLY A 7 -10.20 -7.40 -5.20
N GLY A 8 -10.36 -8.40 -4.33
CA GLY A 8 -9.98 -9.80 -4.54
C GLY A 8 -11.11 -10.83 -4.33
N GLY A 9 -12.38 -10.43 -4.42
CA GLY A 9 -13.51 -11.34 -4.20
C GLY A 9 -13.72 -12.37 -5.32
N ASN A 10 -13.91 -13.64 -4.96
CA ASN A 10 -14.34 -14.69 -5.89
C ASN A 10 -15.74 -15.20 -5.53
N ASN A 11 -16.73 -14.91 -6.38
CA ASN A 11 -18.12 -15.30 -6.18
C ASN A 11 -18.39 -16.79 -6.38
N SER A 12 -17.47 -17.53 -7.02
CA SER A 12 -17.72 -18.91 -7.40
C SER A 12 -17.42 -19.92 -6.29
N ILE A 13 -16.79 -19.49 -5.19
CA ILE A 13 -16.23 -20.41 -4.18
C ILE A 13 -16.94 -20.40 -2.82
N GLY A 14 -18.16 -19.85 -2.70
CA GLY A 14 -18.96 -19.95 -1.47
C GLY A 14 -18.21 -19.49 -0.22
N GLY A 15 -17.97 -18.18 -0.10
CA GLY A 15 -17.27 -17.58 1.04
C GLY A 15 -18.05 -16.42 1.66
N THR A 16 -17.64 -15.99 2.86
CA THR A 16 -18.14 -14.75 3.46
C THR A 16 -17.33 -13.57 2.94
N GLU A 17 -18.02 -12.47 2.69
CA GLU A 17 -17.39 -11.21 2.31
C GLU A 17 -16.61 -10.64 3.50
N GLN A 18 -15.36 -10.23 3.25
CA GLN A 18 -14.48 -9.68 4.28
C GLN A 18 -14.10 -8.26 3.91
N ARG A 19 -14.12 -7.35 4.90
CA ARG A 19 -13.57 -6.00 4.75
C ARG A 19 -12.05 -6.04 4.55
N PRO A 20 -11.47 -5.10 3.79
CA PRO A 20 -10.03 -4.95 3.68
C PRO A 20 -9.43 -4.72 5.07
N GLY A 21 -8.26 -5.27 5.30
CA GLY A 21 -7.61 -5.18 6.61
C GLY A 21 -6.39 -6.07 6.71
N ILE A 22 -5.62 -5.86 7.76
CA ILE A 22 -4.43 -6.65 8.07
C ILE A 22 -4.85 -7.77 9.02
N ARG A 23 -4.38 -8.98 8.72
CA ARG A 23 -4.72 -10.20 9.45
C ARG A 23 -3.44 -11.01 9.71
N VAL A 24 -3.41 -11.69 10.85
CA VAL A 24 -2.41 -12.70 11.17
C VAL A 24 -3.00 -14.06 10.88
N LEU A 25 -2.35 -14.82 10.00
CA LEU A 25 -2.65 -16.22 9.73
C LEU A 25 -1.65 -17.08 10.51
N ASP A 26 -2.15 -17.99 11.34
CA ASP A 26 -1.37 -19.11 11.81
C ASP A 26 -1.36 -20.19 10.70
N PRO A 27 -0.23 -20.42 10.02
CA PRO A 27 -0.16 -21.35 8.90
C PRO A 27 -0.27 -22.81 9.33
N THR A 28 -0.15 -23.12 10.64
CA THR A 28 -0.27 -24.49 11.16
C THR A 28 -1.72 -24.85 11.48
N THR A 29 -2.52 -23.88 11.92
CA THR A 29 -3.93 -24.10 12.30
C THR A 29 -4.93 -23.50 11.31
N ASN A 30 -4.47 -22.73 10.33
CA ASN A 30 -5.28 -21.88 9.45
C ASN A 30 -6.15 -20.84 10.19
N LYS A 31 -5.89 -20.62 11.49
CA LYS A 31 -6.62 -19.63 12.27
C LYS A 31 -6.19 -18.24 11.83
N THR A 32 -7.16 -17.43 11.44
CA THR A 32 -6.94 -16.03 11.05
C THR A 32 -7.46 -15.09 12.15
N THR A 33 -6.64 -14.12 12.55
CA THR A 33 -7.02 -13.05 13.49
C THR A 33 -6.92 -11.70 12.79
N THR A 34 -7.97 -10.88 12.86
CA THR A 34 -7.94 -9.52 12.32
C THR A 34 -7.16 -8.60 13.27
N LEU A 35 -6.16 -7.88 12.76
CA LEU A 35 -5.46 -6.82 13.51
C LEU A 35 -6.16 -5.48 13.36
N LEU A 36 -6.52 -5.11 12.13
CA LEU A 36 -7.20 -3.86 11.80
C LEU A 36 -7.97 -3.99 10.50
N ASN A 37 -9.11 -3.32 10.39
CA ASN A 37 -9.98 -3.34 9.21
C ASN A 37 -10.74 -2.03 8.95
N ASN A 38 -10.43 -0.98 9.72
CA ASN A 38 -11.01 0.34 9.57
C ASN A 38 -10.07 1.41 10.17
N TYR A 39 -10.35 2.66 9.85
CA TYR A 39 -9.77 3.84 10.47
C TYR A 39 -10.88 4.78 10.93
N PHE A 40 -11.02 4.98 12.25
CA PHE A 40 -12.11 5.75 12.86
C PHE A 40 -13.51 5.34 12.35
N GLY A 41 -13.73 4.05 12.11
CA GLY A 41 -15.00 3.52 11.60
C GLY A 41 -15.17 3.59 10.08
N PHE A 42 -14.27 4.25 9.35
CA PHE A 42 -14.26 4.23 7.88
C PHE A 42 -13.49 3.01 7.38
N TYR A 43 -14.02 2.33 6.38
CA TYR A 43 -13.35 1.20 5.76
C TYR A 43 -12.18 1.66 4.91
N PHE A 44 -11.12 0.85 4.90
CA PHE A 44 -10.03 0.98 3.93
C PHE A 44 -10.55 0.73 2.51
N ASN A 45 -9.96 1.41 1.54
CA ASN A 45 -10.29 1.34 0.12
C ASN A 45 -9.88 -0.01 -0.50
N GLY A 46 -8.79 -0.60 -0.02
CA GLY A 46 -8.21 -1.83 -0.52
C GLY A 46 -6.70 -1.80 -0.32
N LEU A 47 -6.24 -2.34 0.81
CA LEU A 47 -4.82 -2.35 1.16
C LEU A 47 -4.00 -3.08 0.08
N ASP A 48 -2.81 -2.55 -0.20
CA ASP A 48 -1.95 -3.01 -1.29
C ASP A 48 -0.62 -3.51 -0.74
N ASP A 49 0.35 -2.62 -0.55
CA ASP A 49 1.65 -2.95 0.06
C ASP A 49 1.67 -2.78 1.58
N LEU A 50 2.55 -3.56 2.23
CA LEU A 50 2.92 -3.38 3.63
C LEU A 50 4.40 -3.67 3.87
N PHE A 51 4.97 -3.06 4.91
CA PHE A 51 6.24 -3.44 5.50
C PHE A 51 6.17 -3.38 7.03
N VAL A 52 7.00 -4.18 7.70
CA VAL A 52 7.16 -4.15 9.15
C VAL A 52 8.55 -3.61 9.47
N ASP A 53 8.64 -2.58 10.30
CA ASP A 53 9.92 -2.00 10.66
C ASP A 53 10.60 -2.73 11.83
N SER A 54 11.83 -2.32 12.16
CA SER A 54 12.61 -2.91 13.25
C SER A 54 11.99 -2.71 14.64
N HIS A 55 11.04 -1.78 14.80
CA HIS A 55 10.27 -1.56 16.02
C HIS A 55 8.98 -2.38 16.06
N GLY A 56 8.71 -3.16 15.01
CA GLY A 56 7.51 -3.99 14.86
C GLY A 56 6.27 -3.21 14.45
N ASP A 57 6.41 -1.95 14.03
CA ASP A 57 5.29 -1.19 13.47
C ASP A 57 4.99 -1.68 12.06
N ILE A 58 3.70 -1.75 11.72
CA ILE A 58 3.23 -2.12 10.39
C ILE A 58 2.90 -0.85 9.63
N TRP A 59 3.58 -0.64 8.51
CA TRP A 59 3.33 0.44 7.58
C TRP A 59 2.65 -0.14 6.34
N PHE A 60 1.61 0.52 5.84
CA PHE A 60 0.84 -0.01 4.72
C PHE A 60 0.18 1.08 3.89
N THR A 61 -0.16 0.77 2.64
CA THR A 61 -0.82 1.69 1.72
C THR A 61 -2.29 1.32 1.50
N ASP A 62 -3.15 2.32 1.34
CA ASP A 62 -4.58 2.15 1.05
C ASP A 62 -5.01 2.89 -0.24
N PRO A 63 -4.56 2.45 -1.42
CA PRO A 63 -4.91 3.09 -2.69
C PRO A 63 -6.38 2.89 -3.07
N ASP A 64 -6.85 3.67 -4.04
CA ASP A 64 -8.20 3.60 -4.61
C ASP A 64 -8.31 2.60 -5.79
N TYR A 65 -7.36 1.66 -5.89
CA TYR A 65 -7.23 0.74 -7.02
C TYR A 65 -8.40 -0.18 -7.23
N ALA A 66 -8.97 -0.71 -6.15
CA ALA A 66 -10.13 -1.56 -6.24
C ALA A 66 -11.30 -0.80 -6.88
N TRP A 67 -11.49 0.47 -6.50
CA TRP A 67 -12.56 1.33 -7.03
C TRP A 67 -12.28 1.71 -8.50
N ASN A 68 -11.09 2.25 -8.77
CA ASN A 68 -10.70 2.70 -10.12
C ASN A 68 -10.63 1.54 -11.13
N GLY A 69 -10.41 0.31 -10.65
CA GLY A 69 -10.40 -0.91 -11.44
C GLY A 69 -11.73 -1.65 -11.52
N ASN A 70 -12.82 -1.09 -10.98
CA ASN A 70 -14.14 -1.73 -10.92
C ASN A 70 -14.12 -3.13 -10.27
N ARG A 71 -13.30 -3.30 -9.23
CA ARG A 71 -13.16 -4.55 -8.45
C ARG A 71 -13.89 -4.49 -7.11
N THR A 72 -14.41 -3.33 -6.75
CA THR A 72 -15.28 -3.11 -5.58
C THR A 72 -16.49 -2.27 -5.99
N ASP A 73 -17.60 -2.52 -5.32
CA ASP A 73 -18.84 -1.73 -5.34
C ASP A 73 -18.89 -0.70 -4.20
N THR A 74 -17.85 -0.62 -3.36
CA THR A 74 -17.73 0.35 -2.28
C THR A 74 -16.92 1.55 -2.74
N SER A 75 -17.52 2.74 -2.74
CA SER A 75 -16.77 3.98 -3.00
C SER A 75 -15.74 4.23 -1.88
N PRO A 76 -14.54 4.75 -2.21
CA PRO A 76 -13.53 5.12 -1.22
C PRO A 76 -14.10 6.01 -0.11
N GLN A 77 -13.85 5.64 1.15
CA GLN A 77 -14.25 6.42 2.33
C GLN A 77 -13.07 7.20 2.93
N LEU A 78 -11.86 6.80 2.54
CA LEU A 78 -10.61 7.37 3.00
C LEU A 78 -9.81 7.88 1.80
N HIS A 79 -8.99 8.90 2.00
CA HIS A 79 -8.04 9.32 0.97
C HIS A 79 -6.99 8.24 0.76
N ALA A 80 -6.57 8.03 -0.50
CA ALA A 80 -5.44 7.18 -0.80
C ALA A 80 -4.17 7.69 -0.12
N GLN A 81 -3.63 6.91 0.82
CA GLN A 81 -2.50 7.33 1.66
C GLN A 81 -1.77 6.15 2.30
N THR A 82 -0.70 6.45 3.04
CA THR A 82 0.07 5.50 3.82
C THR A 82 -0.32 5.60 5.29
N TYR A 83 -0.45 4.46 5.94
CA TYR A 83 -0.82 4.34 7.33
C TYR A 83 0.27 3.62 8.10
N ARG A 84 0.30 3.89 9.41
CA ARG A 84 1.12 3.16 10.36
C ARG A 84 0.26 2.62 11.49
N PHE A 85 0.38 1.33 11.75
CA PHE A 85 -0.16 0.63 12.90
C PHE A 85 0.98 0.30 13.89
N PRO A 86 0.89 0.75 15.14
CA PRO A 86 1.97 0.61 16.12
C PRO A 86 2.22 -0.84 16.57
N SER A 87 3.45 -1.10 17.04
CA SER A 87 4.08 -2.37 17.44
C SER A 87 3.13 -3.53 17.76
N PHE A 88 3.41 -4.70 17.19
CA PHE A 88 2.70 -5.95 17.47
C PHE A 88 3.60 -6.96 18.24
N PRO A 89 3.15 -7.56 19.37
CA PRO A 89 1.87 -7.31 20.04
C PRO A 89 1.82 -5.91 20.67
N PRO A 90 0.63 -5.30 20.88
CA PRO A 90 0.51 -3.89 21.26
C PRO A 90 1.17 -3.61 22.60
N VAL A 91 2.38 -3.03 22.60
CA VAL A 91 3.04 -2.58 23.83
C VAL A 91 2.56 -1.18 24.24
N ASN A 92 1.98 -0.42 23.31
CA ASN A 92 1.29 0.83 23.57
C ASN A 92 0.18 1.00 22.53
N SER A 93 -1.09 0.90 22.94
CA SER A 93 -2.30 1.01 22.10
C SER A 93 -2.56 2.43 21.56
N GLY A 94 -1.52 3.11 21.07
CA GLY A 94 -1.57 4.50 20.64
C GLY A 94 -1.87 4.63 19.16
N TRP A 95 -3.16 4.76 18.80
CA TRP A 95 -3.73 5.35 17.57
C TRP A 95 -3.09 4.99 16.21
N LEU A 96 -3.91 4.56 15.23
CA LEU A 96 -3.46 4.51 13.83
C LEU A 96 -3.04 5.93 13.40
N LYS A 97 -1.79 6.12 13.01
CA LYS A 97 -1.30 7.43 12.54
C LYS A 97 -1.35 7.47 11.02
N ILE A 98 -1.99 8.50 10.48
CA ILE A 98 -1.95 8.80 9.05
C ILE A 98 -0.62 9.49 8.75
N HIS A 99 0.10 8.99 7.76
CA HIS A 99 1.05 9.82 7.03
C HIS A 99 0.48 10.03 5.63
N SER A 100 0.14 11.27 5.27
CA SER A 100 -0.34 11.59 3.92
C SER A 100 0.82 11.53 2.92
N VAL A 101 1.28 10.33 2.67
CA VAL A 101 2.03 9.95 1.49
C VAL A 101 0.99 9.30 0.61
N LYS A 102 0.44 10.04 -0.36
CA LYS A 102 -0.28 9.39 -1.45
C LYS A 102 0.63 8.26 -1.95
N PRO A 103 0.21 6.98 -1.94
CA PRO A 103 1.04 5.92 -2.47
C PRO A 103 1.51 6.38 -3.85
N ASN A 104 2.83 6.33 -4.07
CA ASN A 104 3.42 6.90 -5.28
C ASN A 104 3.09 6.09 -6.54
N VAL A 105 2.27 5.06 -6.39
CA VAL A 105 1.67 4.33 -7.49
C VAL A 105 0.29 4.98 -7.70
N ALA A 106 0.21 5.86 -8.70
CA ALA A 106 -1.06 6.36 -9.20
C ALA A 106 -1.32 5.66 -10.53
N LEU A 107 -2.00 4.51 -10.48
CA LEU A 107 -2.54 3.88 -11.68
C LEU A 107 -3.67 4.76 -12.23
N PHE A 108 -3.39 5.56 -13.26
CA PHE A 108 -4.43 6.22 -14.05
C PHE A 108 -5.11 5.20 -14.96
N LEU A 109 -6.16 4.56 -14.45
CA LEU A 109 -7.12 3.81 -15.26
C LEU A 109 -8.14 4.77 -15.86
N ARG A 110 -7.94 5.21 -17.11
CA ARG A 110 -9.07 5.74 -17.89
C ARG A 110 -9.81 4.54 -18.48
N ILE A 111 -10.78 3.99 -17.74
CA ILE A 111 -11.64 2.93 -18.24
C ILE A 111 -12.62 3.54 -19.23
N ILE A 112 -12.32 3.39 -20.52
CA ILE A 112 -13.37 3.31 -21.55
C ILE A 112 -13.98 1.90 -21.40
N PRO A 113 -15.32 1.75 -21.32
CA PRO A 113 -15.90 0.41 -21.27
C PRO A 113 -15.41 -0.35 -22.51
N ASN A 114 -14.71 -1.47 -22.27
CA ASN A 114 -14.13 -2.40 -23.25
C ASN A 114 -12.65 -2.22 -23.67
N VAL A 115 -11.83 -1.45 -22.96
CA VAL A 115 -10.37 -1.47 -23.19
C VAL A 115 -9.58 -1.51 -21.88
N HIS A 116 -9.00 -2.67 -21.55
CA HIS A 116 -7.93 -2.80 -20.53
C HIS A 116 -6.60 -2.27 -21.09
N SER A 117 -6.57 -1.02 -21.59
CA SER A 117 -5.33 -0.38 -22.04
C SER A 117 -4.84 0.58 -20.98
N MET A 118 -3.72 0.24 -20.34
CA MET A 118 -2.94 1.21 -19.59
C MET A 118 -2.36 2.22 -20.60
N LEU A 119 -2.83 3.46 -20.57
CA LEU A 119 -2.23 4.52 -21.37
C LEU A 119 -0.94 4.95 -20.67
N TYR A 120 0.20 4.70 -21.31
CA TYR A 120 1.48 5.19 -20.82
C TYR A 120 1.49 6.72 -20.80
N ASN A 121 1.80 7.31 -19.64
CA ASN A 121 1.89 8.75 -19.48
C ASN A 121 3.18 9.11 -18.73
N GLN A 122 4.19 9.57 -19.47
CA GLN A 122 5.49 9.97 -18.91
C GLN A 122 5.39 11.08 -17.84
N THR A 123 4.36 11.92 -17.89
CA THR A 123 4.20 13.02 -16.92
C THR A 123 3.46 12.56 -15.65
N ALA A 124 3.08 11.29 -15.55
CA ALA A 124 2.50 10.73 -14.34
C ALA A 124 3.56 10.57 -13.23
N LYS A 125 3.13 10.15 -12.05
CA LYS A 125 4.02 9.98 -10.90
C LYS A 125 4.87 8.72 -11.06
N HIS A 126 6.16 8.90 -11.27
CA HIS A 126 7.14 7.83 -11.49
C HIS A 126 8.26 7.86 -10.44
N THR A 127 8.06 8.61 -9.35
CA THR A 127 9.10 8.92 -8.37
C THR A 127 8.89 8.13 -7.09
N VAL A 128 9.90 7.35 -6.71
CA VAL A 128 10.06 6.82 -5.36
C VAL A 128 10.68 7.91 -4.49
N TYR A 129 10.08 8.16 -3.33
CA TYR A 129 10.55 9.13 -2.37
C TYR A 129 11.16 8.44 -1.16
N LYS A 130 12.19 9.06 -0.58
CA LYS A 130 12.73 8.69 0.73
C LYS A 130 12.38 9.75 1.77
N TYR A 131 12.32 9.31 3.01
CA TYR A 131 12.00 10.09 4.20
C TYR A 131 13.04 9.77 5.26
N ASP A 132 13.27 10.72 6.16
CA ASP A 132 13.94 10.42 7.41
C ASP A 132 12.88 10.03 8.44
N ILE A 133 13.17 9.02 9.24
CA ILE A 133 12.33 8.61 10.38
C ILE A 133 12.92 9.28 11.61
N VAL A 134 12.12 10.07 12.30
CA VAL A 134 12.50 10.64 13.60
C VAL A 134 11.58 10.09 14.68
N ASP A 135 12.17 9.67 15.79
CA ASP A 135 11.41 9.32 17.00
C ASP A 135 10.81 10.63 17.56
N ALA A 136 9.53 10.86 17.28
CA ALA A 136 8.78 11.93 17.94
C ALA A 136 8.15 11.37 19.22
N ASP A 137 7.99 12.22 20.25
CA ASP A 137 7.63 11.89 21.65
C ASP A 137 6.60 10.76 21.84
N THR A 138 5.62 10.65 20.94
CA THR A 138 4.56 9.63 21.02
C THR A 138 4.61 8.56 19.95
N ALA A 139 5.33 8.78 18.83
CA ALA A 139 5.58 7.78 17.79
C ALA A 139 6.50 8.29 16.66
N PRO A 140 7.23 7.41 15.93
CA PRO A 140 8.01 7.79 14.75
C PRO A 140 7.21 8.59 13.72
N ALA A 141 7.86 9.65 13.20
CA ALA A 141 7.34 10.55 12.19
C ALA A 141 8.21 10.54 10.94
N LEU A 142 7.58 10.62 9.76
CA LEU A 142 8.26 10.77 8.49
C LEU A 142 8.51 12.24 8.19
N ILE A 143 9.77 12.64 8.03
CA ILE A 143 10.18 14.00 7.68
C ILE A 143 11.06 14.00 6.43
N ASN A 144 11.39 15.19 5.93
CA ASN A 144 12.37 15.38 4.83
C ASN A 144 12.07 14.54 3.58
N LYS A 145 10.79 14.55 3.14
CA LYS A 145 10.37 13.94 1.87
C LYS A 145 11.25 14.47 0.74
N ARG A 146 11.97 13.58 0.08
CA ARG A 146 12.82 13.94 -1.07
C ARG A 146 12.82 12.83 -2.13
N PRO A 147 12.95 13.19 -3.41
CA PRO A 147 13.12 12.20 -4.46
C PRO A 147 14.30 11.27 -4.15
N PHE A 148 14.10 9.98 -4.38
CA PHE A 148 15.15 8.98 -4.29
C PHE A 148 15.42 8.41 -5.67
N TYR A 149 14.39 7.92 -6.34
CA TYR A 149 14.50 7.26 -7.64
C TYR A 149 13.38 7.75 -8.57
N TYR A 150 13.70 7.95 -9.85
CA TYR A 150 12.72 8.23 -10.90
C TYR A 150 12.78 7.09 -11.91
N SER A 151 11.65 6.40 -12.09
CA SER A 151 11.51 5.34 -13.08
C SER A 151 11.52 5.91 -14.48
N GLN A 152 12.55 5.58 -15.26
CA GLN A 152 12.66 6.03 -16.65
C GLN A 152 11.59 5.39 -17.53
N GLU A 153 11.29 4.12 -17.25
CA GLU A 153 10.27 3.34 -17.93
C GLU A 153 9.17 2.99 -16.95
N TRP A 154 7.91 3.13 -17.37
CA TRP A 154 6.72 2.79 -16.58
C TRP A 154 6.71 3.31 -15.12
N VAL A 155 5.84 2.72 -14.29
CA VAL A 155 5.60 3.12 -12.89
C VAL A 155 6.25 2.08 -11.98
N PRO A 156 6.97 2.50 -10.93
CA PRO A 156 7.43 1.60 -9.88
C PRO A 156 6.24 1.16 -9.03
N ASP A 157 6.13 -0.14 -8.79
CA ASP A 157 5.08 -0.76 -7.98
C ASP A 157 5.66 -1.14 -6.61
N GLY A 158 5.85 -2.43 -6.34
CA GLY A 158 6.53 -2.90 -5.12
C GLY A 158 8.00 -2.49 -5.05
N VAL A 159 8.41 -2.02 -3.87
CA VAL A 159 9.79 -1.60 -3.54
C VAL A 159 10.28 -2.35 -2.32
N ASN A 160 11.48 -2.93 -2.39
CA ASN A 160 12.12 -3.63 -1.28
C ASN A 160 13.60 -3.27 -1.14
N VAL A 161 14.15 -3.49 0.05
CA VAL A 161 15.58 -3.28 0.33
C VAL A 161 16.25 -4.65 0.47
N ALA A 162 17.24 -4.93 -0.37
CA ALA A 162 18.03 -6.16 -0.31
C ALA A 162 18.98 -6.17 0.90
N ALA A 163 19.49 -7.33 1.29
CA ALA A 163 20.39 -7.46 2.45
C ALA A 163 21.72 -6.70 2.30
N ASN A 164 22.23 -6.60 1.06
CA ASN A 164 23.38 -5.75 0.71
C ASN A 164 23.00 -4.25 0.58
N GLY A 165 21.71 -3.94 0.78
CA GLY A 165 21.05 -2.65 0.84
C GLY A 165 20.90 -1.89 -0.45
N PHE A 166 21.02 -2.55 -1.60
CA PHE A 166 20.37 -2.03 -2.79
C PHE A 166 18.86 -1.97 -2.59
N VAL A 167 18.23 -0.97 -3.18
CA VAL A 167 16.78 -0.91 -3.31
C VAL A 167 16.40 -1.59 -4.62
N VAL A 168 15.36 -2.40 -4.60
CA VAL A 168 14.84 -3.15 -5.73
C VAL A 168 13.40 -2.72 -5.96
N ALA A 169 13.10 -2.24 -7.16
CA ALA A 169 11.76 -1.82 -7.54
C ALA A 169 11.24 -2.69 -8.69
N GLY A 170 10.05 -3.26 -8.54
CA GLY A 170 9.32 -3.83 -9.66
C GLY A 170 8.80 -2.71 -10.54
N VAL A 171 9.13 -2.72 -11.83
CA VAL A 171 8.81 -1.63 -12.75
C VAL A 171 8.03 -2.16 -13.95
N GLY A 172 6.96 -1.44 -14.29
CA GLY A 172 6.22 -1.66 -15.53
C GLY A 172 5.33 -2.88 -15.55
N VAL A 173 4.37 -2.98 -14.61
CA VAL A 173 3.34 -4.04 -14.64
C VAL A 173 3.98 -5.44 -14.74
N GLY A 174 5.12 -5.63 -14.08
CA GLY A 174 5.89 -6.87 -14.09
C GLY A 174 6.82 -7.07 -15.29
N MET A 175 7.10 -6.03 -16.10
CA MET A 175 7.99 -6.13 -17.26
C MET A 175 9.49 -6.01 -16.92
N GLY A 176 9.83 -5.51 -15.73
CA GLY A 176 11.23 -5.35 -15.33
C GLY A 176 11.44 -5.13 -13.83
N VAL A 177 12.72 -5.09 -13.45
CA VAL A 177 13.19 -4.82 -12.10
C VAL A 177 14.37 -3.86 -12.17
N ASP A 178 14.27 -2.75 -11.45
CA ASP A 178 15.37 -1.80 -11.30
C ASP A 178 16.10 -2.04 -9.98
N VAL A 179 17.43 -1.97 -10.03
CA VAL A 179 18.33 -2.11 -8.86
C VAL A 179 19.02 -0.78 -8.62
N ILE A 180 18.73 -0.15 -7.49
CA ILE A 180 19.11 1.22 -7.15
C ILE A 180 20.07 1.23 -5.97
N ASP A 181 21.20 1.92 -6.09
CA ASP A 181 22.14 2.12 -4.99
C ASP A 181 21.56 3.03 -3.89
N ARG A 182 22.01 2.84 -2.65
CA ARG A 182 21.58 3.58 -1.45
C ARG A 182 21.72 5.09 -1.56
N THR A 183 22.67 5.55 -2.37
CA THR A 183 22.98 6.97 -2.49
C THR A 183 21.92 7.73 -3.28
N SER A 184 21.08 7.05 -4.08
CA SER A 184 20.58 7.62 -5.33
C SER A 184 20.17 9.10 -5.24
N SER A 185 20.96 9.87 -5.96
CA SER A 185 20.86 11.31 -6.21
C SER A 185 20.36 11.47 -7.63
N LEU A 186 19.09 11.87 -7.77
CA LEU A 186 18.66 12.62 -8.94
C LEU A 186 19.43 13.96 -9.00
#